data_AF-A0A7C6EHM7-F1
#
_entry.id   AF-A0A7C6EHM7-F1
#
_cell.length_a   1.000
_cell.length_b   1.000
_cell.length_c   1.000
_cell.angle_alpha   90.00
_cell.angle_beta   90.00
_cell.angle_gamma   90.00
#
_symmetry.space_group_name_H-M   'P 1'
#
loop_
_entity.id
_entity.type
_entity.pdbx_description
1 polymer ?
#
loop_
_entity_poly.entity_id
_entity_poly.type
_entity_poly.pdbx_seq_one_letter_code
_entity_poly.pdbx_strand_id
1 'polypeptide(L)'
;MEESYTVDVGALSTFIIDAVSEIDPAVGSFVGESWYMRVEGKEVLLGPLKEEAIKDYKMKVQLRKEIMRRLWRLLDVAGEEKVEATV
;
A
#
# COMPACT_ATOMS: atom_id res chain seq x y z
N MET A 1 11.03 13.52 -20.46
CA MET A 1 11.26 12.67 -19.28
C MET A 1 10.03 12.86 -18.42
N GLU A 2 9.04 11.98 -18.56
CA GLU A 2 7.82 12.04 -17.77
C GLU A 2 8.16 11.76 -16.32
N GLU A 3 7.69 12.61 -15.41
CA GLU A 3 7.69 12.36 -13.98
C GLU A 3 6.84 11.11 -13.73
N SER A 4 7.50 9.94 -13.70
CA SER A 4 6.88 8.69 -13.30
C SER A 4 6.41 8.83 -11.86
N TYR A 5 5.12 9.06 -11.70
CA TYR A 5 4.35 9.14 -10.47
C TYR A 5 5.06 8.60 -9.22
N THR A 6 5.25 9.51 -8.27
CA THR A 6 5.85 9.42 -6.94
C THR A 6 5.09 8.48 -5.97
N VAL A 7 4.67 7.31 -6.43
CA VAL A 7 3.94 6.34 -5.63
C VAL A 7 4.92 5.30 -5.12
N ASP A 8 5.01 5.15 -3.79
CA ASP A 8 5.75 4.08 -3.12
C ASP A 8 5.07 2.74 -3.46
N VAL A 9 5.53 2.11 -4.56
CA VAL A 9 4.95 0.88 -5.12
C VAL A 9 5.02 -0.26 -4.10
N GLY A 10 6.09 -0.33 -3.29
CA GLY A 10 6.20 -1.32 -2.22
C GLY A 10 5.07 -1.18 -1.20
N ALA A 11 4.88 0.04 -0.68
CA ALA A 11 3.80 0.30 0.27
C ALA A 11 2.39 0.12 -0.32
N LEU A 12 2.20 0.45 -1.61
CA LEU A 12 0.92 0.23 -2.30
C LEU A 12 0.62 -1.26 -2.49
N SER A 13 1.59 -2.04 -2.95
CA SER A 13 1.44 -3.49 -3.11
C SER A 13 1.14 -4.17 -1.77
N THR A 14 1.88 -3.83 -0.71
CA THR A 14 1.59 -4.33 0.64
C THR A 14 0.18 -3.97 1.08
N PHE A 15 -0.29 -2.74 0.79
CA PHE A 15 -1.64 -2.32 1.14
C PHE A 15 -2.71 -3.18 0.47
N ILE A 16 -2.60 -3.39 -0.85
CA ILE A 16 -3.58 -4.17 -1.63
C ILE A 16 -3.62 -5.62 -1.14
N ILE A 17 -2.45 -6.26 -1.02
CA ILE A 17 -2.36 -7.66 -0.57
C ILE A 17 -2.97 -7.81 0.82
N ASP A 18 -2.62 -6.92 1.75
CA ASP A 18 -3.17 -6.99 3.11
C ASP A 18 -4.67 -6.72 3.15
N ALA A 19 -5.19 -5.78 2.36
CA ALA A 19 -6.61 -5.51 2.30
C ALA A 19 -7.41 -6.71 1.73
N VAL A 20 -6.89 -7.34 0.68
CA VAL A 20 -7.53 -8.52 0.09
C VAL A 20 -7.44 -9.73 1.03
N SER A 21 -6.30 -9.96 1.68
CA SER A 21 -6.10 -11.07 2.64
C SER A 21 -7.02 -11.00 3.87
N GLU A 22 -7.52 -9.82 4.22
CA GLU A 22 -8.49 -9.65 5.32
C GLU A 22 -9.90 -10.10 4.94
N ILE A 23 -10.20 -10.26 3.64
CA ILE A 23 -11.53 -10.56 3.12
C ILE A 23 -11.56 -11.95 2.47
N ASP A 24 -10.53 -12.29 1.70
CA ASP A 24 -10.41 -13.56 0.98
C ASP A 24 -9.36 -14.47 1.64
N PRO A 25 -9.75 -15.58 2.29
CA PRO A 25 -8.82 -16.52 2.91
C PRO A 25 -7.93 -17.25 1.90
N ALA A 26 -8.22 -17.20 0.60
CA ALA A 26 -7.35 -17.73 -0.44
C ALA A 26 -6.09 -16.86 -0.66
N VAL A 27 -6.07 -15.63 -0.15
CA VAL A 27 -4.94 -14.70 -0.27
C VAL A 27 -4.20 -14.60 1.07
N GLY A 28 -2.95 -15.08 1.08
CA GLY A 28 -2.06 -14.93 2.22
C GLY A 28 -1.69 -13.46 2.48
N SER A 29 -1.45 -13.12 3.75
CA SER A 29 -0.93 -11.80 4.13
C SER A 29 0.47 -11.58 3.53
N PHE A 30 0.87 -10.31 3.34
CA PHE A 30 2.19 -9.94 2.86
C PHE A 30 3.30 -10.23 3.91
N VAL A 31 3.56 -11.51 4.17
CA VAL A 31 4.51 -12.03 5.15
C VAL A 31 5.27 -13.19 4.50
N GLY A 32 6.59 -13.17 4.54
CA GLY A 32 7.44 -14.24 4.00
C GLY A 32 8.42 -13.79 2.92
N GLU A 33 8.87 -14.73 2.08
CA GLU A 33 9.86 -14.52 1.03
C GLU A 33 9.30 -13.66 -0.11
N SER A 34 9.43 -12.35 0.03
CA SER A 34 9.09 -11.38 -1.02
C SER A 34 10.34 -11.06 -1.84
N TRP A 35 10.22 -11.09 -3.17
CA TRP A 35 11.30 -10.77 -4.08
C TRP A 35 11.03 -9.42 -4.74
N TYR A 36 12.02 -8.53 -4.72
CA TYR A 36 11.94 -7.22 -5.34
C TYR A 36 12.84 -7.17 -6.58
N MET A 37 12.23 -6.90 -7.73
CA MET A 37 12.94 -6.69 -8.98
C MET A 37 12.93 -5.20 -9.34
N ARG A 38 14.08 -4.66 -9.70
CA ARG A 38 14.21 -3.26 -10.13
C ARG A 38 15.25 -3.11 -11.23
N VAL A 39 15.13 -2.03 -12.01
CA VAL A 39 16.16 -1.64 -12.98
C VAL A 39 17.00 -0.53 -12.35
N GLU A 40 18.31 -0.73 -12.32
CA GLU A 40 19.27 0.27 -11.86
C GLU A 40 20.27 0.51 -13.00
N GLY A 41 20.16 1.66 -13.67
CA GLY A 41 20.92 1.96 -14.88
C GLY A 41 20.53 1.05 -16.06
N LYS A 42 21.41 0.11 -16.42
CA LYS A 42 21.18 -0.89 -17.48
C LYS A 42 21.04 -2.31 -16.94
N GLU A 43 21.07 -2.49 -15.63
CA GLU A 43 21.05 -3.80 -14.98
C GLU A 43 19.69 -4.08 -14.31
N VAL A 44 19.25 -5.34 -14.39
CA VAL A 44 18.09 -5.83 -13.65
C VAL A 44 18.60 -6.45 -12.36
N LEU A 45 18.22 -5.86 -11.23
CA LEU A 45 18.53 -6.36 -9.90
C LEU A 45 17.32 -7.10 -9.35
N LEU A 46 17.55 -8.31 -8.85
CA LEU A 46 16.56 -9.13 -8.18
C LEU A 46 17.13 -9.55 -6.82
N GLY A 47 16.38 -9.29 -5.74
CA GLY A 47 16.80 -9.71 -4.41
C GLY A 47 15.63 -9.83 -3.44
N PRO A 48 15.82 -10.56 -2.34
CA PRO A 48 14.83 -10.66 -1.29
C PRO A 48 14.60 -9.27 -0.66
N LEU A 49 13.35 -9.01 -0.29
CA LEU A 49 12.98 -7.83 0.47
C LEU A 49 13.53 -7.96 1.88
N LYS A 50 14.23 -6.93 2.36
CA LYS A 50 14.77 -6.91 3.72
C LYS A 50 13.61 -6.93 4.72
N GLU A 51 13.79 -7.62 5.85
CA GLU A 51 12.77 -7.67 6.91
C GLU A 51 12.38 -6.28 7.42
N GLU A 52 13.34 -5.36 7.51
CA GLU A 52 13.11 -3.98 7.95
C GLU A 52 12.17 -3.25 6.98
N ALA A 53 12.34 -3.47 5.67
CA ALA A 53 11.48 -2.86 4.66
C ALA A 53 10.06 -3.45 4.70
N ILE A 54 9.91 -4.75 4.96
CA ILE A 54 8.60 -5.38 5.15
C ILE A 54 7.90 -4.75 6.37
N LYS A 55 8.60 -4.60 7.50
CA LYS A 55 8.07 -3.98 8.72
C LYS A 55 7.62 -2.54 8.47
N ASP A 56 8.43 -1.75 7.78
CA ASP A 56 8.10 -0.36 7.43
C ASP A 56 6.85 -0.26 6.56
N TYR A 57 6.72 -1.13 5.55
CA TYR A 57 5.52 -1.15 4.72
C TYR A 57 4.28 -1.56 5.51
N LYS A 58 4.38 -2.60 6.35
CA LYS A 58 3.26 -3.02 7.22
C LYS A 58 2.81 -1.89 8.16
N MET A 59 3.74 -1.15 8.73
CA MET A 59 3.42 0.01 9.59
C MET A 59 2.70 1.12 8.81
N LYS A 60 3.21 1.49 7.62
CA LYS A 60 2.55 2.46 6.73
C LYS A 60 1.13 2.00 6.35
N VAL A 61 0.96 0.71 6.05
CA VAL A 61 -0.33 0.12 5.65
C VAL A 61 -1.34 0.18 6.80
N GLN A 62 -0.94 -0.18 8.01
CA GLN A 62 -1.82 -0.07 9.18
C GLN A 62 -2.31 1.35 9.41
N LEU A 63 -1.41 2.35 9.32
CA LEU A 63 -1.79 3.75 9.46
C LEU A 63 -2.74 4.20 8.34
N ARG A 64 -2.48 3.81 7.09
CA ARG A 64 -3.34 4.14 5.93
C ARG A 64 -4.73 3.52 6.05
N LYS A 65 -4.82 2.26 6.52
CA LYS A 65 -6.10 1.60 6.80
C LYS A 65 -6.91 2.38 7.84
N GLU A 66 -6.26 2.84 8.91
CA GLU A 66 -6.91 3.64 9.94
C GLU A 66 -7.39 5.00 9.41
N ILE A 67 -6.58 5.68 8.60
CA ILE A 67 -6.98 6.93 7.93
C ILE A 67 -8.18 6.71 7.02
N MET A 68 -8.17 5.64 6.20
CA MET A 68 -9.29 5.32 5.32
C MET A 68 -10.57 5.01 6.09
N ARG A 69 -10.49 4.28 7.21
CA ARG A 69 -11.67 4.06 8.09
C ARG A 69 -12.23 5.36 8.63
N ARG A 70 -11.37 6.30 9.03
CA ARG A 70 -11.81 7.63 9.51
C ARG A 70 -12.45 8.44 8.40
N LEU A 71 -11.87 8.41 7.20
CA LEU A 71 -12.44 9.06 6.01
C LEU A 71 -13.80 8.45 5.67
N TRP A 72 -13.93 7.12 5.73
CA TRP A 72 -15.20 6.43 5.51
C TRP A 72 -16.28 6.89 6.49
N ARG A 73 -15.96 6.94 7.79
CA ARG A 73 -16.87 7.46 8.81
C ARG A 73 -17.23 8.93 8.58
N LEU A 74 -16.31 9.73 8.06
CA LEU A 74 -16.58 11.12 7.72
C LEU A 74 -17.60 11.20 6.57
N LEU A 75 -17.44 10.37 5.54
CA LEU A 75 -18.40 10.26 4.44
C LEU A 75 -19.78 9.83 4.95
N ASP A 76 -19.86 8.83 5.83
CA ASP A 76 -21.12 8.36 6.44
C ASP A 76 -21.87 9.48 7.20
N VAL A 77 -21.15 10.43 7.80
CA VAL A 77 -21.74 11.51 8.63
C VAL A 77 -22.03 12.77 7.82
N ALA A 78 -21.10 13.19 6.95
CA ALA A 78 -21.18 14.46 6.23
C ALA A 78 -21.88 14.34 4.87
N GLY A 79 -21.92 13.14 4.30
CA GLY A 79 -22.29 12.88 2.91
C GLY A 79 -21.12 13.15 1.96
N GLU A 80 -21.07 12.37 0.89
CA GLU A 80 -19.98 12.33 -0.09
C GLU A 80 -19.79 13.68 -0.78
N GLU A 81 -20.90 14.32 -1.20
CA GLU A 81 -20.87 15.61 -1.92
C GLU A 81 -20.20 16.73 -1.12
N LYS A 82 -20.36 16.75 0.21
CA LYS A 82 -19.73 17.77 1.06
C LYS A 82 -18.25 17.53 1.25
N VAL A 83 -17.85 16.27 1.37
CA VAL A 83 -16.43 15.92 1.55
C VAL A 83 -15.66 16.17 0.27
N GLU A 84 -16.24 15.85 -0.90
CA GLU A 84 -15.65 16.14 -2.21
C GLU A 84 -15.35 17.63 -2.40
N ALA A 85 -16.28 18.51 -2.01
CA ALA A 85 -16.10 19.96 -2.13
C ALA A 85 -14.99 20.55 -1.23
N THR A 86 -14.39 19.76 -0.34
CA THR A 86 -13.38 20.21 0.64
C THR A 86 -11.94 19.91 0.20
N VAL A 87 -11.74 19.09 -0.84
CA VAL A 87 -10.42 18.58 -1.27
C VAL A 87 -10.00 19.15 -2.61
#